data_AF-A0A151ZB85-F1
#
_entry.id   AF-A0A151ZB85-F1
#
_cell.length_a   1.000
_cell.length_b   1.000
_cell.length_c   1.000
_cell.angle_alpha   90.00
_cell.angle_beta   90.00
_cell.angle_gamma   90.00
#
_symmetry.space_group_name_H-M   'P 1'
#
loop_
_entity.id
_entity.type
_entity.pdbx_description
1 polymer ?
#
loop_
_entity_poly.entity_id
_entity_poly.type
_entity_poly.pdbx_seq_one_letter_code
_entity_poly.pdbx_strand_id
1 'polypeptide(L)'
;MFKIEIFLLILVLLLVNDCLGKKEKSSVVKIPEDKEIANDYIPQSSKEYYFISNDHRDCASPACGGFFLKPLNNDLNLGDIYVSEALVINGLDYSHLQSVDTMNEKESNVIVGGVVKPSDTHPGYSCIHISDIFKAMELQLDGTVVNSDMVVAKPSFYMMKSSPIMCGRIGRCAPIATLRLNTNEIGFLQDYEQPYTGVVALLDKVWFKTRLVSNDNHNAISRGYILNDVLHISRVFINIKDPFTPCAKPLATCDHSLGVVPVFTRNTDRCKIFDTCVIQGPCHLMIPHCPEGYSLASVISGPKACPKYYCDPSFLSNTNPTPFGYFKK
;
A
#
# COMPACT_ATOMS: atom_id res chain seq x y z
N MET A 1 -0.98 -60.09 -36.82
CA MET A 1 -0.94 -58.63 -37.09
C MET A 1 -1.86 -57.89 -36.12
N PHE A 2 -1.73 -58.12 -34.80
CA PHE A 2 -2.69 -57.64 -33.77
C PHE A 2 -2.02 -57.29 -32.41
N LYS A 3 -0.68 -57.14 -32.37
CA LYS A 3 0.07 -56.91 -31.12
C LYS A 3 0.56 -55.47 -30.92
N ILE A 4 0.37 -54.58 -31.89
CA ILE A 4 0.90 -53.21 -31.84
C ILE A 4 -0.10 -52.21 -31.24
N GLU A 5 -1.41 -52.45 -31.33
CA GLU A 5 -2.41 -51.49 -30.82
C GLU A 5 -2.55 -51.49 -29.28
N ILE A 6 -2.27 -52.62 -28.61
CA ILE A 6 -2.34 -52.69 -27.14
C ILE A 6 -1.20 -51.90 -26.49
N PHE A 7 -0.04 -51.80 -27.14
CA PHE A 7 1.09 -51.05 -26.59
C PHE A 7 0.87 -49.53 -26.63
N LEU A 8 0.15 -49.03 -27.64
CA LEU A 8 -0.18 -47.61 -27.73
C LEU A 8 -1.19 -47.19 -26.65
N LEU A 9 -2.16 -48.06 -26.33
CA LEU A 9 -3.18 -47.76 -25.32
C LEU A 9 -2.60 -47.73 -23.89
N ILE A 10 -1.61 -48.59 -23.60
CA ILE A 10 -0.92 -48.60 -22.30
C ILE A 10 0.01 -47.38 -22.16
N LEU A 11 0.66 -46.94 -23.24
CA LEU A 11 1.51 -45.74 -23.22
C LEU A 11 0.68 -44.46 -23.01
N VAL A 12 -0.52 -44.38 -23.61
CA VAL A 12 -1.45 -43.27 -23.41
C VAL A 12 -2.01 -43.27 -21.99
N LEU A 13 -2.33 -44.43 -21.40
CA LEU A 13 -2.76 -44.52 -20.00
C LEU A 13 -1.66 -44.14 -18.98
N LEU A 14 -0.39 -44.42 -19.29
CA LEU A 14 0.73 -44.00 -18.44
C LEU A 14 1.01 -42.50 -18.53
N LEU A 15 0.80 -41.86 -19.70
CA LEU A 15 0.97 -40.42 -19.86
C LEU A 15 -0.16 -39.60 -19.22
N VAL A 16 -1.38 -40.14 -19.10
CA VAL A 16 -2.49 -39.46 -18.42
C VAL A 16 -2.34 -39.49 -16.88
N ASN A 17 -1.64 -40.48 -16.33
CA ASN A 17 -1.42 -40.57 -14.88
C ASN A 17 -0.38 -39.58 -14.33
N ASP A 18 0.51 -39.04 -15.17
CA ASP A 18 1.49 -38.02 -14.75
C ASP A 18 0.90 -36.60 -14.71
N CYS A 19 -0.34 -36.40 -15.13
CA CYS A 19 -1.07 -35.12 -14.99
C CYS A 19 -1.92 -35.03 -13.71
N LEU A 20 -1.96 -36.08 -12.88
CA LEU A 20 -2.54 -35.98 -11.53
C LEU A 20 -1.52 -35.28 -10.62
N GLY A 21 -1.64 -33.96 -10.60
CA GLY A 21 -0.75 -33.01 -9.98
C GLY A 21 -0.15 -33.48 -8.66
N LYS A 22 1.18 -33.42 -8.58
CA LYS A 22 1.88 -33.19 -7.32
C LYS A 22 1.20 -32.00 -6.65
N LYS A 23 0.38 -32.28 -5.64
CA LYS A 23 -0.01 -31.28 -4.65
C LYS A 23 1.32 -30.75 -4.09
N GLU A 24 1.72 -29.57 -4.52
CA GLU A 24 2.70 -28.80 -3.77
C GLU A 24 2.16 -28.74 -2.35
N LYS A 25 2.88 -29.39 -1.44
CA LYS A 25 2.67 -29.22 -0.01
C LYS A 25 3.08 -27.78 0.26
N SER A 26 2.11 -26.86 0.10
CA SER A 26 2.16 -25.60 0.81
C SER A 26 2.32 -25.98 2.27
N SER A 27 3.50 -25.69 2.81
CA SER A 27 3.85 -25.94 4.19
C SER A 27 3.07 -24.97 5.06
N VAL A 28 1.77 -25.26 5.23
CA VAL A 28 0.99 -24.72 6.33
C VAL A 28 1.58 -25.37 7.59
N VAL A 29 2.54 -24.67 8.19
CA VAL A 29 3.11 -25.05 9.48
C VAL A 29 1.97 -24.97 10.48
N LYS A 30 1.49 -26.14 10.94
CA LYS A 30 0.64 -26.20 12.13
C LYS A 30 1.49 -25.74 13.30
N ILE A 31 1.17 -24.57 13.84
CA ILE A 31 1.82 -24.01 15.02
C ILE A 31 1.51 -24.94 16.20
N PRO A 32 2.51 -25.44 16.95
CA PRO A 32 2.29 -26.26 18.14
C PRO A 32 1.46 -25.50 19.17
N GLU A 33 0.39 -26.12 19.70
CA GLU A 33 -0.56 -25.50 20.64
C GLU A 33 0.05 -25.15 22.02
N ASP A 34 1.28 -25.57 22.32
CA ASP A 34 1.79 -25.63 23.70
C ASP A 34 2.84 -24.57 24.06
N LYS A 35 3.03 -23.53 23.25
CA LYS A 35 3.81 -22.35 23.65
C LYS A 35 2.91 -21.13 23.63
N GLU A 36 2.64 -20.61 24.83
CA GLU A 36 2.16 -19.23 25.05
C GLU A 36 3.19 -18.25 24.45
N ILE A 37 3.11 -18.06 23.13
CA ILE A 37 3.55 -16.82 22.50
C ILE A 37 2.62 -15.79 23.11
N ALA A 38 3.18 -14.81 23.84
CA ALA A 38 2.41 -13.72 24.43
C ALA A 38 1.42 -13.21 23.37
N ASN A 39 0.14 -13.49 23.62
CA ASN A 39 -0.98 -13.14 22.76
C ASN A 39 -1.17 -11.62 22.81
N ASP A 40 -0.27 -10.91 22.14
CA ASP A 40 -0.57 -9.61 21.53
C ASP A 40 -1.27 -9.83 20.17
N TYR A 41 -1.88 -11.02 20.00
CA TYR A 41 -2.85 -11.33 18.97
C TYR A 41 -4.14 -10.58 19.32
N ILE A 42 -4.12 -9.27 19.04
CA ILE A 42 -5.27 -8.39 19.11
C ILE A 42 -6.41 -9.11 18.39
N PRO A 43 -7.54 -9.45 19.06
CA PRO A 43 -8.68 -10.01 18.36
C PRO A 43 -9.01 -9.05 17.24
N GLN A 44 -8.85 -9.55 16.02
CA GLN A 44 -8.96 -8.78 14.79
C GLN A 44 -10.28 -8.05 14.87
N SER A 45 -10.21 -6.75 15.17
CA SER A 45 -11.37 -5.89 15.26
C SER A 45 -12.21 -6.14 14.01
N SER A 46 -13.53 -5.99 14.10
CA SER A 46 -14.53 -6.12 13.02
C SER A 46 -14.29 -5.19 11.82
N LYS A 47 -13.10 -4.62 11.69
CA LYS A 47 -12.62 -3.78 10.62
C LYS A 47 -12.29 -4.65 9.41
N GLU A 48 -12.95 -4.34 8.32
CA GLU A 48 -12.69 -4.88 7.01
C GLU A 48 -12.26 -3.77 6.06
N TYR A 49 -11.74 -4.17 4.90
CA TYR A 49 -11.26 -3.27 3.86
C TYR A 49 -12.11 -3.44 2.60
N TYR A 50 -12.49 -2.32 2.00
CA TYR A 50 -13.39 -2.29 0.84
C TYR A 50 -12.84 -1.35 -0.22
N PHE A 51 -13.04 -1.69 -1.49
CA PHE A 51 -13.18 -0.65 -2.48
C PHE A 51 -14.50 0.08 -2.23
N ILE A 52 -14.47 1.41 -2.34
CA ILE A 52 -15.66 2.25 -2.22
C ILE A 52 -15.94 2.90 -3.58
N SER A 53 -17.22 2.96 -3.95
CA SER A 53 -17.73 3.69 -5.11
C SER A 53 -19.03 4.39 -4.74
N ASN A 54 -19.33 5.52 -5.39
CA ASN A 54 -20.60 6.22 -5.18
C ASN A 54 -21.75 5.43 -5.80
N ASP A 55 -22.94 5.58 -5.22
CA ASP A 55 -24.17 5.07 -5.84
C ASP A 55 -24.61 6.02 -6.97
N HIS A 56 -24.57 5.49 -8.20
CA HIS A 56 -25.00 6.21 -9.41
C HIS A 56 -26.34 5.72 -9.96
N ARG A 57 -27.11 4.95 -9.19
CA ARG A 57 -28.42 4.48 -9.66
C ARG A 57 -29.36 5.66 -9.90
N ASP A 58 -30.09 5.59 -11.01
CA ASP A 58 -31.12 6.56 -11.36
C ASP A 58 -32.32 6.40 -10.42
N CYS A 59 -32.58 7.41 -9.60
CA CYS A 59 -33.70 7.42 -8.68
C CYS A 59 -34.62 8.61 -8.94
N ALA A 60 -35.92 8.42 -8.69
CA ALA A 60 -36.87 9.50 -8.75
C ALA A 60 -36.48 10.54 -7.68
N SER A 61 -35.97 11.68 -8.15
CA SER A 61 -35.42 12.82 -7.40
C SER A 61 -35.79 12.86 -5.90
N PRO A 62 -34.81 12.97 -4.98
CA PRO A 62 -33.37 13.17 -5.22
C PRO A 62 -32.65 11.90 -5.69
N ALA A 63 -31.40 12.04 -6.15
CA ALA A 63 -30.54 10.89 -6.49
C ALA A 63 -30.43 9.95 -5.27
N CYS A 64 -30.33 8.64 -5.53
CA CYS A 64 -29.99 7.66 -4.50
C CYS A 64 -28.54 7.91 -4.10
N GLY A 65 -28.34 8.74 -3.07
CA GLY A 65 -27.02 8.91 -2.47
C GLY A 65 -26.50 7.61 -1.85
N GLY A 66 -25.33 7.68 -1.23
CA GLY A 66 -24.71 6.53 -0.57
C GLY A 66 -23.59 5.92 -1.40
N PHE A 67 -23.20 4.70 -1.02
CA PHE A 67 -22.00 4.05 -1.55
C PHE A 67 -22.20 2.55 -1.73
N PHE A 68 -21.46 1.98 -2.68
CA PHE A 68 -21.23 0.56 -2.78
C PHE A 68 -19.85 0.20 -2.25
N LEU A 69 -19.80 -0.84 -1.43
CA LEU A 69 -18.59 -1.38 -0.85
C LEU A 69 -18.32 -2.76 -1.42
N LYS A 70 -17.16 -2.93 -2.03
CA LYS A 70 -16.70 -4.22 -2.54
C LYS A 70 -15.58 -4.75 -1.65
N PRO A 71 -15.81 -5.82 -0.88
CA PRO A 71 -14.79 -6.35 0.03
C PRO A 71 -13.55 -6.81 -0.73
N LEU A 72 -12.37 -6.46 -0.21
CA LEU A 72 -11.10 -6.97 -0.73
C LEU A 72 -10.99 -8.49 -0.51
N ASN A 73 -10.29 -9.18 -1.42
CA ASN A 73 -10.07 -10.64 -1.39
C ASN A 73 -11.35 -11.49 -1.24
N ASN A 74 -12.48 -10.98 -1.74
CA ASN A 74 -13.75 -11.71 -1.72
C ASN A 74 -13.77 -12.82 -2.77
N ASP A 75 -13.23 -13.98 -2.43
CA ASP A 75 -13.18 -15.15 -3.33
C ASP A 75 -14.56 -15.77 -3.61
N LEU A 76 -15.55 -15.49 -2.76
CA LEU A 76 -16.92 -15.97 -2.91
C LEU A 76 -17.76 -15.11 -3.86
N ASN A 77 -17.23 -14.00 -4.36
CA ASN A 77 -17.97 -13.02 -5.16
C ASN A 77 -19.30 -12.60 -4.51
N LEU A 78 -19.32 -12.46 -3.17
CA LEU A 78 -20.44 -11.82 -2.48
C LEU A 78 -20.62 -10.44 -3.14
N GLY A 79 -21.83 -10.12 -3.60
CA GLY A 79 -22.09 -8.87 -4.31
C GLY A 79 -21.69 -7.63 -3.49
N ASP A 80 -21.72 -6.48 -4.13
CA ASP A 80 -21.39 -5.23 -3.46
C ASP A 80 -22.38 -4.92 -2.34
N ILE A 81 -21.88 -4.39 -1.23
CA ILE A 81 -22.66 -4.02 -0.06
C ILE A 81 -23.07 -2.55 -0.22
N TYR A 82 -24.36 -2.28 -0.27
CA TYR A 82 -24.86 -0.91 -0.25
C TYR A 82 -24.82 -0.35 1.18
N VAL A 83 -24.32 0.88 1.32
CA VAL A 83 -24.40 1.67 2.55
C VAL A 83 -24.99 3.04 2.24
N SER A 84 -25.92 3.51 3.07
CA SER A 84 -26.56 4.81 2.90
C SER A 84 -25.61 5.97 3.20
N GLU A 85 -24.62 5.75 4.08
CA GLU A 85 -23.73 6.80 4.58
C GLU A 85 -22.32 6.29 4.85
N ALA A 86 -21.35 7.18 4.68
CA ALA A 86 -19.95 6.99 5.05
C ALA A 86 -19.57 7.99 6.16
N LEU A 87 -19.39 7.48 7.38
CA LEU A 87 -19.04 8.27 8.56
C LEU A 87 -17.56 8.16 8.82
N VAL A 88 -16.84 9.26 8.66
CA VAL A 88 -15.39 9.25 8.81
C VAL A 88 -14.97 9.60 10.24
N ILE A 89 -14.21 8.71 10.88
CA ILE A 89 -13.78 8.86 12.27
C ILE A 89 -12.39 9.53 12.32
N ASN A 90 -12.12 10.29 13.38
CA ASN A 90 -10.80 10.86 13.71
C ASN A 90 -10.30 11.95 12.76
N GLY A 91 -11.17 12.87 12.34
CA GLY A 91 -10.77 14.12 11.66
C GLY A 91 -10.08 13.93 10.30
N LEU A 92 -10.30 12.79 9.65
CA LEU A 92 -9.92 12.58 8.24
C LEU A 92 -10.64 13.58 7.35
N ASP A 93 -9.93 14.10 6.35
CA ASP A 93 -10.53 14.97 5.34
C ASP A 93 -11.37 14.16 4.35
N TYR A 94 -12.67 14.45 4.32
CA TYR A 94 -13.65 13.82 3.44
C TYR A 94 -13.42 14.14 1.96
N SER A 95 -12.68 15.21 1.64
CA SER A 95 -12.39 15.62 0.26
C SER A 95 -11.74 14.51 -0.57
N HIS A 96 -10.98 13.61 0.07
CA HIS A 96 -10.37 12.47 -0.61
C HIS A 96 -11.38 11.44 -1.11
N LEU A 97 -12.53 11.29 -0.45
CA LEU A 97 -13.63 10.42 -0.89
C LEU A 97 -14.39 11.02 -2.09
N GLN A 98 -14.39 12.34 -2.26
CA GLN A 98 -15.03 12.99 -3.42
C GLN A 98 -14.30 12.68 -4.73
N SER A 99 -13.00 12.32 -4.67
CA SER A 99 -12.24 11.91 -5.86
C SER A 99 -12.59 10.52 -6.40
N VAL A 100 -13.56 9.83 -5.78
CA VAL A 100 -14.02 8.49 -6.17
C VAL A 100 -14.89 8.53 -7.44
N ASP A 101 -15.52 9.66 -7.77
CA ASP A 101 -16.52 9.79 -8.86
C ASP A 101 -15.97 9.76 -10.30
N THR A 102 -14.67 9.99 -10.52
CA THR A 102 -14.18 10.36 -11.86
C THR A 102 -13.54 9.24 -12.67
N MET A 103 -13.53 7.99 -12.20
CA MET A 103 -12.81 6.92 -12.89
C MET A 103 -13.72 5.77 -13.30
N ASN A 104 -13.60 5.40 -14.58
CA ASN A 104 -14.20 4.21 -15.17
C ASN A 104 -14.11 3.04 -14.19
N GLU A 105 -15.22 2.30 -14.02
CA GLU A 105 -15.45 1.19 -13.06
C GLU A 105 -14.34 0.13 -12.98
N LYS A 106 -13.37 0.12 -13.92
CA LYS A 106 -12.43 -0.97 -14.09
C LYS A 106 -11.40 -1.11 -12.97
N GLU A 107 -10.98 -0.04 -12.29
CA GLU A 107 -10.16 -0.16 -11.06
C GLU A 107 -10.36 1.03 -10.12
N SER A 108 -11.05 0.82 -8.99
CA SER A 108 -11.12 1.84 -7.93
C SER A 108 -9.74 2.13 -7.35
N ASN A 109 -9.43 3.41 -7.18
CA ASN A 109 -8.14 3.89 -6.66
C ASN A 109 -8.16 4.15 -5.14
N VAL A 110 -9.31 3.92 -4.49
CA VAL A 110 -9.50 4.21 -3.08
C VAL A 110 -9.97 2.95 -2.36
N ILE A 111 -9.23 2.58 -1.31
CA ILE A 111 -9.60 1.54 -0.37
C ILE A 111 -9.95 2.21 0.96
N VAL A 112 -11.06 1.83 1.57
CA VAL A 112 -11.44 2.27 2.91
C VAL A 112 -11.35 1.11 3.88
N GLY A 113 -10.86 1.37 5.09
CA GLY A 113 -10.86 0.43 6.20
C GLY A 113 -11.84 0.90 7.26
N GLY A 114 -12.81 0.06 7.65
CA GLY A 114 -13.86 0.47 8.58
C GLY A 114 -14.78 -0.67 9.01
N VAL A 115 -15.82 -0.31 9.76
CA VAL A 115 -16.85 -1.25 10.25
C VAL A 115 -18.20 -0.86 9.66
N VAL A 116 -18.88 -1.81 9.01
CA VAL A 116 -20.25 -1.63 8.55
C VAL A 116 -21.21 -1.91 9.71
N LYS A 117 -22.15 -1.00 9.95
CA LYS A 117 -23.15 -1.09 11.03
C LYS A 117 -24.52 -0.66 10.52
N PRO A 118 -25.63 -1.02 11.21
CA PRO A 118 -26.93 -0.42 10.93
C PRO A 118 -26.87 1.11 11.03
N SER A 119 -27.55 1.81 10.13
CA SER A 119 -27.60 3.28 10.11
C SER A 119 -28.58 3.80 11.16
N ASP A 120 -28.14 4.78 11.96
CA ASP A 120 -28.98 5.45 12.96
C ASP A 120 -29.96 6.44 12.32
N THR A 121 -29.61 6.99 11.16
CA THR A 121 -30.37 8.01 10.42
C THR A 121 -31.35 7.40 9.43
N HIS A 122 -31.07 6.21 8.91
CA HIS A 122 -31.85 5.53 7.88
C HIS A 122 -32.21 4.10 8.30
N PRO A 123 -33.33 3.90 9.02
CA PRO A 123 -33.76 2.57 9.47
C PRO A 123 -33.86 1.58 8.31
N GLY A 124 -33.29 0.38 8.50
CA GLY A 124 -33.25 -0.67 7.49
C GLY A 124 -32.06 -0.61 6.54
N TYR A 125 -31.22 0.42 6.63
CA TYR A 125 -29.97 0.55 5.89
C TYR A 125 -28.74 0.41 6.80
N SER A 126 -27.58 0.26 6.18
CA SER A 126 -26.28 0.21 6.86
C SER A 126 -25.47 1.48 6.55
N CYS A 127 -24.62 1.89 7.46
CA CYS A 127 -23.58 2.90 7.25
C CYS A 127 -22.18 2.28 7.46
N ILE A 128 -21.15 2.88 6.88
CA ILE A 128 -19.75 2.51 7.13
C ILE A 128 -19.08 3.55 8.02
N HIS A 129 -18.47 3.08 9.11
CA HIS A 129 -17.61 3.86 9.98
C HIS A 129 -16.16 3.74 9.50
N ILE A 130 -15.72 4.69 8.70
CA ILE A 130 -14.40 4.71 8.06
C ILE A 130 -13.34 5.16 9.08
N SER A 131 -12.38 4.29 9.35
CA SER A 131 -11.21 4.56 10.18
C SER A 131 -9.96 4.92 9.37
N ASP A 132 -9.86 4.38 8.15
CA ASP A 132 -8.71 4.52 7.28
C ASP A 132 -9.12 4.71 5.82
N ILE A 133 -8.34 5.50 5.10
CA ILE A 133 -8.51 5.75 3.67
C ILE A 133 -7.14 5.57 3.04
N PHE A 134 -7.06 4.68 2.06
CA PHE A 134 -5.85 4.40 1.30
C PHE A 134 -6.08 4.80 -0.15
N LYS A 135 -5.10 5.50 -0.73
CA LYS A 135 -5.14 5.89 -2.13
C LYS A 135 -4.00 5.22 -2.88
N ALA A 136 -4.33 4.69 -4.06
CA ALA A 136 -3.37 4.06 -4.94
C ALA A 136 -2.29 5.07 -5.36
N MET A 137 -1.04 4.64 -5.34
CA MET A 137 0.04 5.37 -6.00
C MET A 137 -0.09 5.24 -7.51
N GLU A 138 0.24 6.32 -8.22
CA GLU A 138 0.24 6.35 -9.67
C GLU A 138 1.46 5.60 -10.21
N LEU A 139 1.26 4.80 -11.25
CA LEU A 139 2.32 4.05 -11.90
C LEU A 139 2.21 4.28 -13.41
N GLN A 140 3.09 5.12 -13.95
CA GLN A 140 3.19 5.33 -15.40
C GLN A 140 3.85 4.10 -16.02
N LEU A 141 3.03 3.13 -16.42
CA LEU A 141 3.48 2.03 -17.27
C LEU A 141 3.52 2.58 -18.70
N ASP A 142 4.68 2.50 -19.35
CA ASP A 142 4.98 3.12 -20.65
C ASP A 142 4.30 2.39 -21.84
N GLY A 143 3.04 1.98 -21.67
CA GLY A 143 2.28 1.22 -22.67
C GLY A 143 2.91 -0.12 -23.07
N THR A 144 4.02 -0.53 -22.45
CA THR A 144 4.66 -1.81 -22.65
C THR A 144 3.79 -2.87 -22.00
N VAL A 145 2.79 -3.31 -22.76
CA VAL A 145 1.95 -4.46 -22.45
C VAL A 145 2.89 -5.63 -22.23
N VAL A 146 3.10 -6.01 -20.98
CA VAL A 146 3.77 -7.25 -20.65
C VAL A 146 2.92 -8.35 -21.27
N ASN A 147 3.45 -9.08 -22.26
CA ASN A 147 2.77 -10.21 -22.88
C ASN A 147 2.38 -11.20 -21.78
N SER A 148 1.10 -11.18 -21.42
CA SER A 148 0.52 -11.90 -20.28
C SER A 148 0.18 -13.34 -20.66
N ASP A 149 1.11 -14.04 -21.32
CA ASP A 149 0.96 -15.46 -21.67
C ASP A 149 1.38 -16.39 -20.51
N MET A 150 1.91 -15.85 -19.41
CA MET A 150 2.09 -16.62 -18.17
C MET A 150 0.77 -16.70 -17.41
N VAL A 151 0.47 -17.87 -16.84
CA VAL A 151 -0.64 -18.09 -15.90
C VAL A 151 -0.49 -17.08 -14.75
N VAL A 152 -1.22 -15.96 -14.84
CA VAL A 152 -1.18 -14.90 -13.83
C VAL A 152 -1.98 -15.41 -12.64
N ALA A 153 -1.28 -15.78 -11.56
CA ALA A 153 -1.92 -16.02 -10.29
C ALA A 153 -2.83 -14.83 -9.94
N LYS A 154 -4.09 -15.11 -9.55
CA LYS A 154 -5.07 -14.07 -9.23
C LYS A 154 -4.48 -13.15 -8.14
N PRO A 155 -4.33 -11.84 -8.39
CA PRO A 155 -3.73 -10.95 -7.42
C PRO A 155 -4.65 -10.83 -6.19
N SER A 156 -4.04 -10.72 -5.02
CA SER A 156 -4.68 -10.48 -3.73
C SER A 156 -4.11 -9.23 -3.08
N PHE A 157 -4.79 -8.76 -2.03
CA PHE A 157 -4.42 -7.59 -1.24
C PHE A 157 -3.80 -8.02 0.09
N TYR A 158 -2.65 -7.45 0.41
CA TYR A 158 -1.85 -7.80 1.57
C TYR A 158 -1.42 -6.55 2.34
N MET A 159 -1.36 -6.65 3.65
CA MET A 159 -0.50 -5.79 4.48
C MET A 159 0.73 -6.59 4.89
N MET A 160 1.90 -5.96 4.90
CA MET A 160 3.14 -6.63 5.29
C MET A 160 3.68 -6.04 6.58
N LYS A 161 4.33 -6.88 7.40
CA LYS A 161 4.97 -6.53 8.67
C LYS A 161 6.34 -7.21 8.75
N SER A 162 7.19 -6.75 9.66
CA SER A 162 8.40 -7.52 9.97
C SER A 162 7.99 -8.84 10.61
N SER A 163 8.62 -9.93 10.19
CA SER A 163 8.34 -11.25 10.76
C SER A 163 8.70 -11.27 12.25
N PRO A 164 7.83 -11.79 13.12
CA PRO A 164 8.15 -11.99 14.53
C PRO A 164 9.12 -13.16 14.74
N ILE A 165 9.36 -13.97 13.71
CA ILE A 165 10.22 -15.15 13.79
C ILE A 165 11.69 -14.69 13.81
N MET A 166 12.33 -14.81 14.97
CA MET A 166 13.77 -14.62 15.08
C MET A 166 14.49 -15.88 14.62
N CYS A 167 15.32 -15.78 13.59
CA CYS A 167 16.16 -16.90 13.17
C CYS A 167 17.30 -17.15 14.15
N GLY A 168 17.49 -18.42 14.52
CA GLY A 168 18.79 -18.88 14.99
C GLY A 168 19.83 -18.88 13.85
N ARG A 169 21.10 -19.10 14.20
CA ARG A 169 22.26 -19.01 13.27
C ARG A 169 22.23 -19.95 12.04
N ILE A 170 21.31 -20.91 11.96
CA ILE A 170 21.39 -22.02 11.00
C ILE A 170 20.19 -22.06 10.02
N GLY A 171 19.17 -21.20 10.17
CA GLY A 171 17.96 -21.21 9.33
C GLY A 171 17.75 -19.93 8.50
N ARG A 172 17.27 -20.07 7.26
CA ARG A 172 16.65 -18.96 6.51
C ARG A 172 15.22 -18.80 7.03
N CYS A 173 14.93 -17.75 7.78
CA CYS A 173 13.53 -17.37 8.03
C CYS A 173 13.14 -16.24 7.12
N ALA A 174 11.89 -16.30 6.71
CA ALA A 174 11.20 -15.22 6.04
C ALA A 174 11.20 -13.97 6.93
N PRO A 175 11.85 -12.87 6.51
CA PRO A 175 11.91 -11.63 7.29
C PRO A 175 10.59 -10.85 7.25
N ILE A 176 9.64 -11.24 6.39
CA ILE A 176 8.39 -10.52 6.17
C ILE A 176 7.21 -11.44 6.51
N ALA A 177 6.33 -10.96 7.39
CA ALA A 177 5.01 -11.54 7.58
C ALA A 177 4.00 -10.78 6.71
N THR A 178 3.04 -11.49 6.14
CA THR A 178 1.97 -10.92 5.33
C THR A 178 0.63 -11.29 5.92
N LEU A 179 -0.28 -10.34 5.96
CA LEU A 179 -1.69 -10.54 6.28
C LEU A 179 -2.48 -10.33 5.01
N ARG A 180 -3.13 -11.39 4.52
CA ARG A 180 -4.08 -11.26 3.41
C ARG A 180 -5.35 -10.59 3.95
N LEU A 181 -5.71 -9.44 3.38
CA LEU A 181 -6.78 -8.59 3.93
C LEU A 181 -8.14 -9.27 3.84
N ASN A 182 -9.01 -8.98 4.82
CA ASN A 182 -10.33 -9.61 5.01
C ASN A 182 -10.31 -11.13 5.12
N THR A 183 -9.13 -11.70 5.42
CA THR A 183 -8.99 -13.10 5.80
C THR A 183 -8.20 -13.16 7.10
N ASN A 184 -8.13 -14.36 7.69
CA ASN A 184 -7.25 -14.65 8.81
C ASN A 184 -5.96 -15.34 8.34
N GLU A 185 -5.65 -15.26 7.04
CA GLU A 185 -4.49 -15.93 6.45
C GLU A 185 -3.24 -15.09 6.64
N ILE A 186 -2.28 -15.65 7.38
CA ILE A 186 -0.95 -15.10 7.57
C ILE A 186 0.04 -15.93 6.73
N GLY A 187 0.81 -15.26 5.88
CA GLY A 187 1.89 -15.85 5.10
C GLY A 187 3.24 -15.30 5.52
N PHE A 188 4.32 -15.98 5.12
CA PHE A 188 5.67 -15.53 5.37
C PHE A 188 6.44 -15.49 4.05
N LEU A 189 7.16 -14.40 3.80
CA LEU A 189 7.86 -14.16 2.54
C LEU A 189 9.36 -13.96 2.78
N GLN A 190 10.17 -14.44 1.83
CA GLN A 190 11.59 -14.15 1.78
C GLN A 190 11.85 -12.72 1.33
N ASP A 191 11.08 -12.24 0.34
CA ASP A 191 11.25 -10.91 -0.24
C ASP A 191 9.96 -10.38 -0.89
N TYR A 192 10.03 -9.17 -1.43
CA TYR A 192 9.01 -8.60 -2.32
C TYR A 192 9.66 -7.81 -3.45
N GLU A 193 8.95 -7.73 -4.58
CA GLU A 193 9.33 -6.93 -5.73
C GLU A 193 8.25 -5.90 -6.02
N GLN A 194 8.65 -4.70 -6.44
CA GLN A 194 7.72 -3.64 -6.83
C GLN A 194 8.33 -2.73 -7.89
N PRO A 195 7.52 -2.13 -8.78
CA PRO A 195 8.01 -1.31 -9.89
C PRO A 195 8.33 0.15 -9.51
N TYR A 196 7.74 0.69 -8.45
CA TYR A 196 7.80 2.11 -8.08
C TYR A 196 9.21 2.65 -7.91
N THR A 197 10.12 1.93 -7.23
CA THR A 197 11.49 2.44 -7.02
C THR A 197 12.35 2.48 -8.27
N GLY A 198 11.92 1.81 -9.35
CA GLY A 198 12.56 1.85 -10.66
C GLY A 198 11.94 2.89 -11.60
N VAL A 199 10.63 3.13 -11.48
CA VAL A 199 9.86 4.00 -12.39
C VAL A 199 9.75 5.45 -11.86
N VAL A 200 9.57 5.63 -10.55
CA VAL A 200 9.38 6.96 -9.95
C VAL A 200 10.73 7.55 -9.57
N ALA A 201 11.26 8.41 -10.44
CA ALA A 201 12.49 9.15 -10.15
C ALA A 201 12.36 9.93 -8.84
N LEU A 202 13.43 9.92 -8.04
CA LEU A 202 13.50 10.62 -6.74
C LEU A 202 12.47 10.18 -5.69
N LEU A 203 11.86 8.99 -5.82
CA LEU A 203 11.07 8.40 -4.74
C LEU A 203 11.95 8.16 -3.51
N ASP A 204 11.48 8.58 -2.34
CA ASP A 204 12.15 8.29 -1.07
C ASP A 204 12.05 6.78 -0.75
N LYS A 205 13.09 6.03 -1.11
CA LYS A 205 13.12 4.56 -0.96
C LYS A 205 13.03 4.11 0.50
N VAL A 206 13.53 4.93 1.44
CA VAL A 206 13.52 4.58 2.86
C VAL A 206 12.11 4.72 3.41
N TRP A 207 11.48 5.88 3.17
CA TRP A 207 10.06 6.09 3.51
C TRP A 207 9.17 5.02 2.87
N PHE A 208 9.30 4.80 1.57
CA PHE A 208 8.45 3.86 0.84
C PHE A 208 8.59 2.42 1.38
N LYS A 209 9.83 1.96 1.64
CA LYS A 209 10.08 0.66 2.26
C LYS A 209 9.43 0.54 3.64
N THR A 210 9.47 1.59 4.47
CA THR A 210 8.82 1.57 5.78
C THR A 210 7.30 1.56 5.69
N ARG A 211 6.70 2.16 4.67
CA ARG A 211 5.25 2.05 4.46
C ARG A 211 4.85 0.65 3.98
N LEU A 212 5.68 -0.01 3.17
CA LEU A 212 5.42 -1.38 2.75
C LEU A 212 5.55 -2.38 3.89
N VAL A 213 6.63 -2.28 4.67
CA VAL A 213 6.94 -3.20 5.78
C VAL A 213 7.26 -2.40 7.04
N SER A 214 6.27 -2.24 7.91
CA SER A 214 6.45 -1.70 9.26
C SER A 214 5.67 -2.54 10.28
N ASN A 215 6.07 -2.41 11.54
CA ASN A 215 5.36 -3.03 12.67
C ASN A 215 4.24 -2.14 13.20
N ASP A 216 4.11 -0.92 12.68
CA ASP A 216 2.99 -0.04 12.98
C ASP A 216 1.68 -0.52 12.32
N ASN A 217 0.58 0.17 12.64
CA ASN A 217 -0.74 -0.12 12.08
C ASN A 217 -1.06 0.77 10.86
N HIS A 218 -0.06 1.45 10.30
CA HIS A 218 -0.18 2.41 9.20
C HIS A 218 0.51 1.92 7.93
N ASN A 219 0.64 0.60 7.80
CA ASN A 219 1.21 -0.04 6.63
C ASN A 219 0.36 0.22 5.39
N ALA A 220 1.05 0.34 4.26
CA ALA A 220 0.45 0.34 2.95
C ALA A 220 -0.25 -0.98 2.65
N ILE A 221 -1.26 -0.92 1.77
CA ILE A 221 -1.89 -2.11 1.19
C ILE A 221 -1.21 -2.40 -0.13
N SER A 222 -0.73 -3.63 -0.31
CA SER A 222 -0.08 -4.08 -1.54
C SER A 222 -1.00 -5.04 -2.29
N ARG A 223 -1.24 -4.79 -3.58
CA ARG A 223 -1.91 -5.71 -4.49
C ARG A 223 -0.86 -6.46 -5.29
N GLY A 224 -0.87 -7.78 -5.24
CA GLY A 224 0.12 -8.59 -5.94
C GLY A 224 -0.19 -10.08 -5.89
N TYR A 225 0.73 -10.90 -6.37
CA TYR A 225 0.67 -12.35 -6.23
C TYR A 225 1.99 -12.87 -5.67
N ILE A 226 1.93 -14.01 -4.99
CA ILE A 226 3.10 -14.65 -4.38
C ILE A 226 3.59 -15.75 -5.32
N LEU A 227 4.89 -15.73 -5.64
CA LEU A 227 5.57 -16.77 -6.40
C LEU A 227 6.92 -17.04 -5.73
N ASN A 228 7.22 -18.30 -5.43
CA ASN A 228 8.48 -18.71 -4.79
C ASN A 228 8.83 -17.89 -3.51
N ASP A 229 7.84 -17.70 -2.63
CA ASP A 229 7.96 -16.90 -1.39
C ASP A 229 8.35 -15.42 -1.60
N VAL A 230 8.16 -14.89 -2.82
CA VAL A 230 8.32 -13.48 -3.16
C VAL A 230 6.97 -12.89 -3.56
N LEU A 231 6.61 -11.75 -2.97
CA LEU A 231 5.41 -11.02 -3.39
C LEU A 231 5.77 -10.08 -4.54
N HIS A 232 5.21 -10.34 -5.72
CA HIS A 232 5.30 -9.44 -6.86
C HIS A 232 4.15 -8.42 -6.79
N ILE A 233 4.49 -7.21 -6.35
CA ILE A 233 3.53 -6.13 -6.11
C ILE A 233 3.27 -5.39 -7.41
N SER A 234 2.01 -5.42 -7.85
CA SER A 234 1.51 -4.66 -8.99
C SER A 234 1.07 -3.25 -8.59
N ARG A 235 0.48 -3.09 -7.39
CA ARG A 235 -0.09 -1.82 -6.94
C ARG A 235 0.11 -1.60 -5.45
N VAL A 236 0.34 -0.35 -5.05
CA VAL A 236 0.48 0.04 -3.65
C VAL A 236 -0.52 1.15 -3.33
N PHE A 237 -1.21 1.00 -2.21
CA PHE A 237 -2.15 1.99 -1.67
C PHE A 237 -1.60 2.51 -0.35
N ILE A 238 -1.37 3.82 -0.28
CA ILE A 238 -0.82 4.50 0.89
C ILE A 238 -1.95 5.12 1.69
N ASN A 239 -1.90 5.00 3.02
CA ASN A 239 -2.85 5.66 3.90
C ASN A 239 -2.69 7.19 3.75
N ILE A 240 -3.80 7.91 3.54
CA ILE A 240 -3.76 9.37 3.34
C ILE A 240 -3.31 10.13 4.60
N LYS A 241 -3.42 9.51 5.79
CA LYS A 241 -2.87 10.00 7.06
C LYS A 241 -1.36 9.73 7.17
N ASP A 242 -0.59 9.92 6.11
CA ASP A 242 0.86 9.87 6.19
C ASP A 242 1.41 11.31 6.14
N PRO A 243 2.20 11.75 7.12
CA PRO A 243 2.49 11.06 8.38
C PRO A 243 1.28 11.06 9.33
N PHE A 244 1.20 10.03 10.17
CA PHE A 244 0.07 9.87 11.10
C PHE A 244 0.12 10.93 12.21
N THR A 245 1.32 11.25 12.67
CA THR A 245 1.57 12.36 13.58
C THR A 245 2.03 13.56 12.76
N PRO A 246 1.40 14.74 12.91
CA PRO A 246 1.88 15.96 12.25
C PRO A 246 3.35 16.23 12.57
N CYS A 247 4.13 16.60 11.56
CA CYS A 247 5.54 16.90 11.75
C CYS A 247 5.74 18.07 12.72
N ALA A 248 6.60 17.87 13.73
CA ALA A 248 7.04 18.96 14.57
C ALA A 248 7.77 20.02 13.73
N LYS A 249 7.58 21.30 14.06
CA LYS A 249 8.37 22.38 13.46
C LYS A 249 9.83 22.19 13.92
N PRO A 250 10.78 22.01 13.00
CA PRO A 250 12.16 21.77 13.42
C PRO A 250 12.71 23.02 14.10
N LEU A 251 13.22 22.86 15.31
CA LEU A 251 13.93 23.90 16.04
C LEU A 251 15.39 23.86 15.59
N ALA A 252 15.80 24.83 14.80
CA ALA A 252 17.16 24.94 14.29
C ALA A 252 17.68 26.35 14.55
N THR A 253 18.80 26.45 15.26
CA THR A 253 19.51 27.72 15.50
C THR A 253 20.94 27.59 14.98
N CYS A 254 21.29 28.46 14.04
CA CYS A 254 22.64 28.55 13.48
C CYS A 254 23.19 29.95 13.69
N ASP A 255 24.51 30.05 13.87
CA ASP A 255 25.18 31.33 13.98
C ASP A 255 25.31 31.98 12.60
N HIS A 256 24.33 32.81 12.26
CA HIS A 256 24.31 33.52 10.99
C HIS A 256 25.51 34.46 10.78
N SER A 257 26.22 34.85 11.85
CA SER A 257 27.44 35.67 11.73
C SER A 257 28.58 34.92 11.03
N LEU A 258 28.56 33.59 11.07
CA LEU A 258 29.52 32.72 10.38
C LEU A 258 29.08 32.34 8.96
N GLY A 259 27.96 32.88 8.48
CA GLY A 259 27.39 32.53 7.17
C GLY A 259 26.92 31.08 7.07
N VAL A 260 26.67 30.42 8.21
CA VAL A 260 26.12 29.06 8.24
C VAL A 260 24.60 29.08 8.23
N VAL A 261 24.01 28.05 7.64
CA VAL A 261 22.56 27.85 7.54
C VAL A 261 22.18 26.46 8.03
N PRO A 262 20.98 26.27 8.60
CA PRO A 262 20.55 24.96 9.05
C PRO A 262 20.29 24.05 7.85
N VAL A 263 20.81 22.83 7.93
CA VAL A 263 20.47 21.73 7.03
C VAL A 263 19.66 20.68 7.77
N PHE A 264 18.90 19.93 6.99
CA PHE A 264 17.95 18.96 7.50
C PHE A 264 18.08 17.65 6.73
N THR A 265 17.74 16.57 7.43
CA THR A 265 17.44 15.27 6.84
C THR A 265 15.93 15.05 6.83
N ARG A 266 15.49 14.01 6.12
CA ARG A 266 14.09 13.58 6.07
C ARG A 266 13.98 12.20 6.70
N ASN A 267 13.04 12.01 7.62
CA ASN A 267 12.82 10.73 8.28
C ASN A 267 11.79 9.85 7.52
N THR A 268 11.50 8.69 8.08
CA THR A 268 10.53 7.70 7.58
C THR A 268 9.07 8.15 7.64
N ASP A 269 8.80 9.32 8.23
CA ASP A 269 7.48 9.97 8.29
C ASP A 269 7.46 11.23 7.42
N ARG A 270 8.41 11.34 6.48
CA ARG A 270 8.56 12.48 5.57
C ARG A 270 8.81 13.82 6.26
N CYS A 271 9.10 13.82 7.57
CA CYS A 271 9.33 15.02 8.36
C CYS A 271 10.79 15.48 8.24
N LYS A 272 10.97 16.80 8.26
CA LYS A 272 12.30 17.43 8.35
C LYS A 272 12.85 17.29 9.76
N ILE A 273 14.06 16.77 9.88
CA ILE A 273 14.82 16.70 11.13
C ILE A 273 16.06 17.58 10.97
N PHE A 274 16.29 18.49 11.92
CA PHE A 274 17.52 19.28 11.95
C PHE A 274 18.73 18.35 12.04
N ASP A 275 19.72 18.58 11.17
CA ASP A 275 20.92 17.78 11.10
C ASP A 275 22.11 18.56 11.67
N THR A 276 22.48 19.66 11.01
CA THR A 276 23.59 20.52 11.45
C THR A 276 23.51 21.90 10.81
N CYS A 277 24.45 22.78 11.11
CA CYS A 277 24.65 24.06 10.43
C CYS A 277 25.84 23.94 9.47
N VAL A 278 25.68 24.36 8.22
CA VAL A 278 26.77 24.32 7.23
C VAL A 278 26.91 25.64 6.50
N ILE A 279 28.11 25.93 6.01
CA ILE A 279 28.34 27.09 5.13
C ILE A 279 27.66 26.82 3.79
N GLN A 280 26.87 27.77 3.31
CA GLN A 280 26.20 27.65 2.02
C GLN A 280 27.23 27.63 0.88
N GLY A 281 27.16 26.59 0.05
CA GLY A 281 28.03 26.43 -1.12
C GLY A 281 27.29 26.60 -2.44
N PRO A 282 27.99 26.50 -3.58
CA PRO A 282 27.35 26.49 -4.89
C PRO A 282 26.52 25.21 -5.07
N CYS A 283 25.28 25.38 -5.52
CA CYS A 283 24.34 24.29 -5.79
C CYS A 283 24.02 24.21 -7.28
N HIS A 284 23.70 23.01 -7.74
CA HIS A 284 23.18 22.82 -9.09
C HIS A 284 21.78 23.45 -9.18
N LEU A 285 21.54 24.26 -10.22
CA LEU A 285 20.30 25.04 -10.36
C LEU A 285 19.14 24.27 -11.02
N MET A 286 19.39 23.04 -11.50
CA MET A 286 18.32 22.24 -12.11
C MET A 286 17.36 21.71 -11.06
N ILE A 287 16.11 22.11 -11.19
CA ILE A 287 14.99 21.59 -10.42
C ILE A 287 14.39 20.41 -11.21
N PRO A 288 14.41 19.18 -10.66
CA PRO A 288 13.85 18.03 -11.36
C PRO A 288 12.32 18.10 -11.39
N HIS A 289 11.71 17.45 -12.36
CA HIS A 289 10.26 17.27 -12.44
C HIS A 289 9.89 15.89 -11.88
N CYS A 290 8.72 15.81 -11.25
CA CYS A 290 8.12 14.54 -10.83
C CYS A 290 7.15 14.03 -11.90
N PRO A 291 6.97 12.70 -12.01
CA PRO A 291 5.95 12.13 -12.88
C PRO A 291 4.53 12.48 -12.39
N GLU A 292 3.52 12.22 -13.22
CA GLU A 292 2.12 12.48 -12.88
C GLU A 292 1.70 11.69 -11.63
N GLY A 293 0.86 12.31 -10.80
CA GLY A 293 0.47 11.74 -9.50
C GLY A 293 1.48 11.97 -8.37
N TYR A 294 2.58 12.68 -8.64
CA TYR A 294 3.60 13.03 -7.65
C TYR A 294 3.88 14.54 -7.61
N SER A 295 4.15 15.04 -6.41
CA SER A 295 4.53 16.42 -6.13
C SER A 295 5.99 16.50 -5.72
N LEU A 296 6.69 17.52 -6.21
CA LEU A 296 8.08 17.79 -5.85
C LEU A 296 8.16 18.31 -4.41
N ALA A 297 8.91 17.61 -3.57
CA ALA A 297 9.29 18.04 -2.24
C ALA A 297 10.81 18.31 -2.19
N SER A 298 11.24 19.23 -1.33
CA SER A 298 12.67 19.51 -1.14
C SER A 298 13.03 19.82 0.31
N VAL A 299 14.24 19.41 0.68
CA VAL A 299 14.86 19.69 1.98
C VAL A 299 16.23 20.30 1.73
N ILE A 300 16.58 21.37 2.46
CA ILE A 300 17.93 21.94 2.41
C ILE A 300 18.86 20.97 3.14
N SER A 301 19.79 20.34 2.43
CA SER A 301 20.61 19.25 2.95
C SER A 301 22.11 19.56 2.87
N GLY A 302 22.87 18.95 3.77
CA GLY A 302 24.32 19.04 3.80
C GLY A 302 25.00 18.37 2.60
N PRO A 303 26.30 18.63 2.37
CA PRO A 303 27.17 19.49 3.18
C PRO A 303 27.19 20.97 2.77
N LYS A 304 26.55 21.35 1.65
CA LYS A 304 26.62 22.71 1.07
C LYS A 304 25.31 23.49 1.15
N ALA A 305 24.37 23.03 1.98
CA ALA A 305 23.01 23.56 2.05
C ALA A 305 22.29 23.59 0.69
N CYS A 306 22.48 22.53 -0.10
CA CYS A 306 21.82 22.38 -1.38
C CYS A 306 20.48 21.66 -1.21
N PRO A 307 19.46 22.01 -2.03
CA PRO A 307 18.18 21.32 -1.98
C PRO A 307 18.37 19.86 -2.42
N LYS A 308 17.90 18.93 -1.59
CA LYS A 308 17.69 17.53 -1.95
C LYS A 308 16.21 17.35 -2.29
N TYR A 309 15.95 16.86 -3.48
CA TYR A 309 14.61 16.71 -4.04
C TYR A 309 14.05 15.30 -3.86
N TYR A 310 12.74 15.22 -3.75
CA TYR A 310 11.97 13.99 -3.62
C TYR A 310 10.66 14.11 -4.40
N CYS A 311 10.15 12.99 -4.90
CA CYS A 311 8.82 12.92 -5.50
C CYS A 311 7.88 12.15 -4.57
N ASP A 312 6.98 12.87 -3.93
CA ASP A 312 5.98 12.33 -3.00
C ASP A 312 4.64 12.15 -3.73
N PRO A 313 3.80 11.15 -3.39
CA PRO A 313 2.46 11.09 -3.95
C PRO A 313 1.68 12.38 -3.69
N SER A 314 1.10 12.96 -4.74
CA SER A 314 0.50 14.31 -4.70
C SER A 314 -0.74 14.40 -3.81
N PHE A 315 -1.38 13.26 -3.53
CA PHE A 315 -2.52 13.17 -2.63
C PHE A 315 -2.15 13.20 -1.14
N LEU A 316 -0.86 13.08 -0.79
CA LEU A 316 -0.42 13.16 0.59
C LEU A 316 -0.26 14.62 1.03
N SER A 317 -0.46 14.84 2.32
CA SER A 317 -0.23 16.15 2.92
C SER A 317 1.22 16.61 2.70
N ASN A 318 1.40 17.91 2.46
CA ASN A 318 2.72 18.50 2.36
C ASN A 318 3.31 18.66 3.76
N THR A 319 4.31 17.84 4.10
CA THR A 319 5.05 17.91 5.37
C THR A 319 6.05 19.08 5.44
N ASN A 320 6.23 19.77 4.31
CA ASN A 320 7.11 20.91 4.15
C ASN A 320 6.26 22.14 3.86
N PRO A 321 5.56 22.72 4.85
CA PRO A 321 4.94 24.02 4.65
C PRO A 321 6.04 24.96 4.19
N THR A 322 5.96 25.43 2.95
CA THR A 322 6.90 26.39 2.40
C THR A 322 6.94 27.55 3.38
N PRO A 323 8.11 27.85 3.97
CA PRO A 323 8.22 28.94 4.92
C PRO A 323 8.13 30.24 4.11
N PHE A 324 6.89 30.67 3.87
CA PHE A 324 6.53 31.94 3.25
C PHE A 324 7.05 32.16 1.83
N GLY A 325 6.25 32.88 1.04
CA GLY A 325 6.57 33.22 -0.33
C GLY A 325 7.90 33.95 -0.43
N TYR A 326 8.93 33.27 -0.92
CA TYR A 326 10.08 33.94 -1.49
C TYR A 326 9.69 34.44 -2.89
N PHE A 327 9.30 35.71 -2.92
CA PHE A 327 9.39 36.66 -4.01
C PHE A 327 9.17 36.11 -5.44
N LYS A 328 7.94 36.27 -5.95
CA LYS A 328 7.80 36.72 -7.33
C LYS A 328 8.58 38.04 -7.44
N LYS A 329 9.75 38.01 -8.05
CA LYS A 329 10.37 39.22 -8.62
C LYS A 329 9.63 39.62 -9.88
#